data_AF-A0A238KZ96-F1
#
_entry.id   AF-A0A238KZ96-F1
#
_cell.length_a   1.000
_cell.length_b   1.000
_cell.length_c   1.000
_cell.angle_alpha   90.00
_cell.angle_beta   90.00
_cell.angle_gamma   90.00
#
_symmetry.space_group_name_H-M   'P 1'
#
loop_
_entity.id
_entity.type
_entity.pdbx_description
1 polymer ?
#
loop_
_entity_poly.entity_id
_entity_poly.type
_entity_poly.pdbx_seq_one_letter_code
_entity_poly.pdbx_strand_id
1 'polypeptide(L)' 'MIAATREAPEWTVKSGRLREDLLFFLNVFPIACTPLRGRPEDIPLLASHMLDLACTRLN' A
#
# COMPACT_ATOMS: atom_id res chain seq x y z
N MET A 1 15.69 -2.61 -1.59
CA MET A 1 14.58 -3.47 -2.02
C MET A 1 13.31 -2.92 -1.38
N ILE A 2 12.23 -2.75 -2.14
CA ILE A 2 10.94 -2.29 -1.62
C ILE A 2 9.90 -3.33 -2.07
N ALA A 3 9.09 -3.83 -1.15
CA ALA A 3 8.04 -4.80 -1.41
C ALA A 3 6.71 -4.29 -0.85
N ALA A 4 5.59 -4.70 -1.48
CA ALA A 4 4.25 -4.37 -1.03
C ALA A 4 3.36 -5.62 -1.11
N THR A 5 2.54 -5.83 -0.08
CA THR A 5 1.54 -6.90 -0.04
C THR A 5 0.21 -6.34 0.45
N ARG A 6 -0.90 -6.84 -0.11
CA ARG A 6 -2.26 -6.56 0.39
C ARG A 6 -2.64 -7.51 1.53
N GLU A 7 -2.17 -8.75 1.45
CA GLU A 7 -2.47 -9.80 2.43
C GLU A 7 -1.54 -9.66 3.63
N ALA A 8 -2.04 -10.04 4.81
CA ALA A 8 -1.25 -10.03 6.04
C ALA A 8 -0.04 -11.00 5.89
N PRO A 9 1.20 -10.51 6.05
CA PRO A 9 2.39 -11.31 5.74
C PRO A 9 2.47 -12.60 6.56
N GLU A 10 2.06 -12.53 7.83
CA GLU A 10 2.01 -13.67 8.75
C GLU A 10 1.10 -14.79 8.26
N TRP A 11 -0.04 -14.44 7.64
CA TRP A 11 -0.99 -15.40 7.12
C TRP A 11 -0.44 -16.08 5.86
N THR A 12 0.24 -15.31 5.00
CA THR A 12 0.85 -15.83 3.77
C THR A 12 2.03 -16.76 4.02
N VAL A 13 2.76 -16.58 5.13
CA VAL A 13 3.80 -17.53 5.58
C VAL A 13 3.17 -18.82 6.09
N LYS A 14 2.14 -18.72 6.94
CA LYS A 14 1.41 -19.90 7.45
C LYS A 14 0.73 -20.71 6.33
N SER A 15 0.27 -20.06 5.27
CA SER A 15 -0.34 -20.73 4.12
C SER A 15 0.69 -21.29 3.12
N GLY A 16 1.99 -21.17 3.39
CA GLY A 16 3.07 -21.64 2.50
C GLY A 16 3.21 -20.86 1.19
N ARG A 17 2.55 -19.70 1.06
CA ARG A 17 2.61 -18.84 -0.15
C ARG A 17 3.81 -17.90 -0.13
N LEU A 18 4.31 -17.58 1.05
CA LEU A 18 5.49 -16.76 1.26
C LEU A 18 6.50 -17.54 2.09
N ARG A 19 7.77 -17.54 1.67
CA ARG A 19 8.84 -18.13 2.47
C ARG A 19 9.14 -17.26 3.69
N GLU A 20 9.34 -17.90 4.82
CA GLU A 20 9.60 -17.23 6.10
C GLU A 20 10.88 -16.40 6.07
N ASP A 21 11.96 -16.90 5.45
CA ASP A 21 13.23 -16.19 5.30
C ASP A 21 13.08 -14.89 4.51
N LEU A 22 12.26 -14.90 3.46
CA LEU A 22 11.97 -13.69 2.68
C LEU A 22 11.14 -12.68 3.50
N LEU A 23 10.22 -13.14 4.33
CA LEU A 23 9.47 -12.25 5.21
C LEU A 23 10.40 -11.55 6.21
N PHE A 24 11.36 -12.26 6.80
CA PHE A 24 12.33 -11.68 7.74
C PHE A 24 13.13 -10.52 7.12
N PHE A 25 13.56 -10.64 5.86
CA PHE A 25 14.30 -9.57 5.19
C PHE A 25 13.42 -8.38 4.78
N LEU A 26 12.15 -8.63 4.47
CA LEU A 26 11.23 -7.59 4.03
C LEU A 26 10.57 -6.85 5.19
N ASN A 27 10.41 -7.51 6.33
CA ASN A 27 9.67 -7.00 7.49
C ASN A 27 10.55 -6.22 8.49
N VAL A 28 11.71 -5.71 8.04
CA VAL A 28 12.61 -4.90 8.87
C VAL A 28 11.99 -3.55 9.21
N PHE A 29 11.26 -2.95 8.27
CA PHE A 29 10.56 -1.67 8.48
C PHE A 29 9.19 -1.68 7.78
N PRO A 30 8.15 -2.23 8.43
CA PRO A 30 6.82 -2.29 7.84
C PRO A 30 6.16 -0.91 7.84
N ILE A 31 5.71 -0.47 6.66
CA ILE A 31 4.92 0.75 6.51
C ILE A 31 3.46 0.36 6.33
N ALA A 32 2.64 0.64 7.35
CA ALA A 32 1.21 0.42 7.28
C ALA A 32 0.51 1.54 6.50
N CYS A 33 -0.15 1.18 5.40
CA CYS A 33 -0.97 2.13 4.64
C CYS A 33 -2.42 2.09 5.14
N THR A 34 -2.80 3.07 5.97
CA THR A 34 -4.19 3.22 6.42
C THR A 34 -5.11 3.44 5.21
N PRO A 35 -6.22 2.68 5.07
CA PRO A 35 -7.13 2.85 3.96
C PRO A 35 -7.82 4.22 4.03
N LEU A 36 -8.22 4.78 2.88
CA LEU A 36 -8.86 6.11 2.82
C LEU A 36 -10.12 6.23 3.68
N ARG A 37 -10.85 5.12 3.88
CA ARG A 37 -12.00 5.08 4.80
C ARG A 37 -11.65 5.42 6.26
N GLY A 38 -10.39 5.26 6.66
CA GLY A 38 -9.88 5.60 7.99
C GLY A 38 -9.25 6.99 8.09
N ARG A 39 -9.20 7.73 6.96
CA ARG A 39 -8.68 9.11 6.84
C ARG A 39 -9.49 9.89 5.80
N PRO A 40 -10.81 10.05 6.00
CA PRO A 40 -11.68 10.69 5.01
C PRO A 40 -11.30 12.16 4.72
N GLU A 41 -10.60 12.82 5.64
CA GLU A 41 -10.09 14.18 5.50
C GLU A 41 -9.09 14.36 4.35
N ASP A 42 -8.40 13.28 3.95
CA ASP A 42 -7.45 13.32 2.83
C ASP A 42 -8.17 13.29 1.46
N ILE A 43 -9.45 12.90 1.42
CA ILE A 43 -10.20 12.66 0.17
C ILE A 43 -10.32 13.94 -0.68
N PRO A 44 -10.72 15.11 -0.15
CA PRO A 44 -10.88 16.31 -0.95
C PRO A 44 -9.56 16.77 -1.59
N LEU A 45 -8.45 16.72 -0.84
CA LEU A 45 -7.14 17.10 -1.34
C LEU A 45 -6.67 16.16 -2.46
N LEU A 46 -6.85 14.85 -2.25
CA LEU A 46 -6.45 13.84 -3.22
C LEU A 46 -7.31 13.94 -4.49
N ALA A 47 -8.62 14.19 -4.35
CA ALA A 47 -9.53 14.36 -5.49
C ALA A 47 -9.14 15.56 -6.36
N SER A 48 -8.89 16.73 -5.75
CA SER A 48 -8.44 17.92 -6.48
C SER A 48 -7.14 17.65 -7.24
N HIS A 49 -6.15 17.02 -6.59
CA HIS A 49 -4.89 16.68 -7.25
C HIS A 49 -5.08 15.69 -8.43
N MET A 50 -5.95 14.70 -8.27
CA MET A 50 -6.26 13.74 -9.33
C MET A 50 -6.95 14.40 -10.53
N LEU A 51 -7.84 15.39 -10.29
CA LEU A 51 -8.48 16.16 -11.36
C LEU A 51 -7.45 16.98 -12.16
N ASP A 52 -6.56 17.70 -11.48
CA ASP A 52 -5.49 18.47 -12.12
C ASP A 52 -4.56 17.57 -12.96
N LEU A 53 -4.21 16.41 -12.40
CA LEU A 53 -3.38 15.42 -13.07
C LEU A 53 -4.06 14.83 -14.31
N ALA A 54 -5.37 14.57 -14.24
CA ALA A 54 -6.14 14.06 -15.37
C ALA A 54 -6.25 15.10 -16.48
N CYS A 55 -6.55 16.36 -16.15
CA CYS A 55 -6.62 17.47 -17.10
C CYS A 55 -5.27 17.72 -17.80
N THR A 56 -4.15 17.53 -17.11
CA THR A 56 -2.80 17.68 -17.68
C THR A 56 -2.46 16.54 -18.65
N ARG A 57 -3.00 15.35 -18.46
CA ARG A 57 -2.73 14.16 -19.31
C ARG A 57 -3.62 14.06 -20.54
N LEU A 58 -4.76 14.74 -20.54
CA LEU A 58 -5.76 14.70 -21.61
C LEU A 58 -5.66 15.86 -22.61
N ASN A 59 -4.72 16.79 -22.39
CA ASN A 59 -4.30 17.82 -23.35
C ASN A 59 -2.97 17.41 -23.99
#